data_AF-A0A534BLM8-F1
#
_entry.id   AF-A0A534BLM8-F1
#
_cell.length_a   1.000
_cell.length_b   1.000
_cell.length_c   1.000
_cell.angle_alpha   90.00
_cell.angle_beta   90.00
_cell.angle_gamma   90.00
#
_symmetry.space_group_name_H-M   'P 1'
#
loop_
_entity.id
_entity.type
_entity.pdbx_description
1 polymer ?
#
loop_
_entity_poly.entity_id
_entity_poly.type
_entity_poly.pdbx_seq_one_letter_code
_entity_poly.pdbx_strand_id
1 'polypeptide(L)'
;MQPGVFALSGWDLVGALTLPAASVRERLADGDTRWINRGAYDLLGSNPQASQSAAGLPRAVALYGSLTEQLQSSDSFASRLARLIRARAQLHLQSARLADVPAVQAKGLFVLVHELPDNTGLEITAINFGDRAIDESVPIRGAATGSKAIDVLEPQAPPLDLGPDGRLQLRLNAFAAKALRIKGPVSP
;
A
#
# COMPACT_ATOMS: atom_id res chain seq x y z
N MET A 1 -2.25 -2.97 4.64
CA MET A 1 -3.05 -3.80 3.73
C MET A 1 -4.44 -3.94 4.33
N GLN A 2 -5.53 -3.94 3.56
CA GLN A 2 -6.91 -3.95 4.10
C GLN A 2 -7.78 -5.01 3.40
N PRO A 3 -8.77 -5.64 4.06
CA PRO A 3 -9.69 -6.58 3.41
C PRO A 3 -10.45 -6.01 2.20
N GLY A 4 -10.94 -6.89 1.32
CA GLY A 4 -11.74 -6.52 0.15
C GLY A 4 -10.97 -6.46 -1.18
N VAL A 5 -11.57 -5.79 -2.18
CA VAL A 5 -10.99 -5.67 -3.53
C VAL A 5 -9.98 -4.52 -3.56
N PHE A 6 -8.80 -4.80 -4.10
CA PHE A 6 -7.80 -3.77 -4.39
C PHE A 6 -7.90 -3.37 -5.86
N ALA A 7 -8.35 -2.14 -6.12
CA ALA A 7 -8.38 -1.57 -7.46
C ALA A 7 -7.17 -0.66 -7.66
N LEU A 8 -6.57 -0.72 -8.85
CA LEU A 8 -5.36 0.02 -9.21
C LEU A 8 -5.56 0.72 -10.54
N SER A 9 -5.23 2.01 -10.60
CA SER A 9 -5.24 2.78 -11.84
C SER A 9 -3.93 2.62 -12.59
N GLY A 10 -3.99 2.44 -13.91
CA GLY A 10 -2.79 2.54 -14.76
C GLY A 10 -2.14 3.93 -14.70
N TRP A 11 -2.92 4.96 -14.35
CA TRP A 11 -2.44 6.31 -14.09
C TRP A 11 -1.42 6.36 -12.95
N ASP A 12 -1.75 5.69 -11.84
CA ASP A 12 -0.91 5.63 -10.65
C ASP A 12 0.35 4.81 -10.94
N LEU A 13 0.21 3.73 -11.73
CA LEU A 13 1.32 2.87 -12.12
C LEU A 13 2.42 3.61 -12.86
N VAL A 14 2.09 4.59 -13.70
CA VAL A 14 3.09 5.42 -14.40
C VAL A 14 3.41 6.73 -13.65
N GLY A 15 2.74 7.00 -12.52
CA GLY A 15 2.86 8.24 -11.78
C GLY A 15 2.52 9.45 -12.65
N ALA A 16 1.41 9.40 -13.38
CA ALA A 16 1.04 10.47 -14.30
C ALA A 16 0.64 11.75 -13.54
N LEU A 17 1.12 12.90 -14.02
CA LEU A 17 0.81 14.22 -13.48
C LEU A 17 -0.45 14.79 -14.12
N THR A 18 -1.13 15.68 -13.40
CA THR A 18 -2.32 16.37 -13.92
C THR A 18 -2.01 17.16 -15.19
N LEU A 19 -2.96 17.18 -16.12
CA LEU A 19 -2.88 18.02 -17.31
C LEU A 19 -3.03 19.50 -16.95
N PRO A 20 -2.32 20.41 -17.65
CA PRO A 20 -2.63 21.83 -17.59
C PRO A 20 -4.07 22.09 -18.04
N ALA A 21 -4.85 22.86 -17.28
CA ALA A 21 -6.27 23.12 -17.61
C ALA A 21 -6.47 23.67 -19.05
N ALA A 22 -5.50 24.45 -19.54
CA ALA A 22 -5.53 25.01 -20.89
C ALA A 22 -5.52 23.94 -22.00
N SER A 23 -4.91 22.76 -21.78
CA SER A 23 -4.82 21.70 -22.80
C SER A 23 -6.09 20.87 -22.95
N VAL A 24 -7.05 21.02 -22.02
CA VAL A 24 -8.35 20.32 -22.03
C VAL A 24 -9.52 21.28 -21.87
N ARG A 25 -9.33 22.56 -22.20
CA ARG A 25 -10.30 23.65 -21.93
C ARG A 25 -11.72 23.34 -22.38
N GLU A 26 -11.89 22.78 -23.58
CA GLU A 26 -13.22 22.44 -24.13
C GLU A 26 -13.93 21.39 -23.26
N ARG A 27 -13.19 20.44 -22.69
CA ARG A 27 -13.74 19.41 -21.79
C ARG A 27 -14.07 19.96 -20.41
N LEU A 28 -13.55 21.13 -20.05
CA LEU A 28 -13.85 21.83 -18.80
C LEU A 28 -15.05 22.78 -18.93
N ALA A 29 -15.62 22.94 -20.14
CA ALA A 29 -16.63 23.96 -20.43
C ALA A 29 -17.93 23.81 -19.63
N ASP A 30 -18.26 22.59 -19.20
CA ASP A 30 -19.41 22.28 -18.35
C ASP A 30 -19.10 22.32 -16.84
N GLY A 31 -17.87 22.70 -16.48
CA GLY A 31 -17.38 22.74 -15.09
C GLY A 31 -16.79 21.42 -14.58
N ASP A 32 -16.69 20.37 -15.40
CA ASP A 32 -16.09 19.10 -14.99
C ASP A 32 -14.55 19.20 -14.90
N THR A 33 -14.03 19.62 -13.75
CA THR A 33 -12.59 19.73 -13.51
C THR A 33 -11.86 18.39 -13.46
N ARG A 34 -12.56 17.25 -13.42
CA ARG A 34 -11.92 15.92 -13.33
C ARG A 34 -11.11 15.59 -14.57
N TRP A 35 -11.36 16.24 -15.71
CA TRP A 35 -10.61 16.04 -16.95
C TRP A 35 -9.10 16.32 -16.82
N ILE A 36 -8.67 17.15 -15.86
CA ILE A 36 -7.24 17.35 -15.61
C ILE A 36 -6.55 16.10 -15.06
N ASN A 37 -7.30 15.17 -14.46
CA ASN A 37 -6.83 13.87 -13.96
C ASN A 37 -7.08 12.72 -14.98
N ARG A 38 -7.22 13.03 -16.28
CA ARG A 38 -7.61 12.06 -17.33
C ARG A 38 -6.78 12.12 -18.63
N GLY A 39 -5.62 12.78 -18.64
CA GLY A 39 -4.63 12.66 -19.73
C GLY A 39 -4.20 11.23 -20.15
N ALA A 40 -3.71 11.11 -21.38
CA ALA A 40 -3.28 9.82 -21.88
C ALA A 40 -1.99 9.34 -21.20
N TYR A 41 -1.83 8.04 -21.03
CA TYR A 41 -0.56 7.42 -20.66
C TYR A 41 -0.36 6.12 -21.45
N ASP A 42 0.90 5.78 -21.71
CA ASP A 42 1.27 4.53 -22.38
C ASP A 42 1.77 3.55 -21.31
N LEU A 43 0.86 2.71 -20.83
CA LEU A 43 1.16 1.77 -19.74
C LEU A 43 2.20 0.72 -20.15
N LEU A 44 2.16 0.27 -21.40
CA LEU A 44 2.99 -0.83 -21.88
C LEU A 44 4.26 -0.36 -22.60
N GLY A 45 4.37 0.94 -22.90
CA GLY A 45 5.47 1.50 -23.69
C GLY A 45 5.37 1.16 -25.19
N SER A 46 4.15 0.85 -25.67
CA SER A 46 3.88 0.38 -27.03
C SER A 46 3.92 1.48 -28.10
N ASN A 47 3.65 2.72 -27.72
CA ASN A 47 3.66 3.87 -28.61
C ASN A 47 4.26 5.10 -27.89
N PRO A 48 5.58 5.08 -27.64
CA PRO A 48 6.25 6.12 -26.86
C PRO A 48 6.29 7.48 -27.55
N GLN A 49 5.94 7.58 -28.83
CA GLN A 49 5.90 8.84 -29.58
C GLN A 49 4.49 9.46 -29.64
N ALA A 50 3.47 8.78 -29.12
CA ALA A 50 2.12 9.34 -29.05
C ALA A 50 2.10 10.59 -28.17
N SER A 51 1.50 11.66 -28.69
CA SER A 51 1.25 12.92 -27.97
C SER A 51 -0.16 12.99 -27.37
N GLN A 52 -1.07 12.11 -27.79
CA GLN A 52 -2.45 12.04 -27.32
C GLN A 52 -3.02 10.62 -27.41
N SER A 53 -4.10 10.36 -26.67
CA SER A 53 -4.90 9.14 -26.79
C SER A 53 -5.77 9.15 -28.06
N ALA A 54 -6.32 7.98 -28.41
CA ALA A 54 -7.35 7.85 -29.44
C ALA A 54 -8.60 8.70 -29.17
N ALA A 55 -8.89 8.99 -27.88
CA ALA A 55 -10.00 9.85 -27.48
C ALA A 55 -9.65 11.36 -27.53
N GLY A 56 -8.46 11.72 -27.99
CA GLY A 56 -7.99 13.12 -28.10
C GLY A 56 -7.53 13.73 -26.78
N LEU A 57 -7.35 12.94 -25.72
CA LEU A 57 -6.76 13.45 -24.46
C LEU A 57 -5.25 13.60 -24.62
N PRO A 58 -4.66 14.77 -24.29
CA PRO A 58 -3.22 14.97 -24.31
C PRO A 58 -2.49 13.97 -23.42
N ARG A 59 -1.29 13.57 -23.81
CA ARG A 59 -0.44 12.71 -22.98
C ARG A 59 -0.01 13.45 -21.72
N ALA A 60 -0.23 12.81 -20.57
CA ALA A 60 0.27 13.27 -19.29
C ALA A 60 1.78 13.03 -19.16
N VAL A 61 2.44 13.90 -18.40
CA VAL A 61 3.82 13.68 -17.97
C VAL A 61 3.81 12.52 -16.97
N ALA A 62 4.59 11.47 -17.23
CA ALA A 62 4.74 10.33 -16.33
C ALA A 62 6.01 10.48 -15.49
N LEU A 63 5.92 10.25 -14.18
CA LEU A 63 7.07 10.25 -13.28
C LEU A 63 7.89 8.94 -13.35
N TYR A 64 7.25 7.85 -13.77
CA TYR A 64 7.86 6.53 -13.91
C TYR A 64 7.88 6.09 -15.38
N GLY A 65 8.70 5.09 -15.68
CA GLY A 65 8.67 4.41 -16.98
C GLY A 65 7.39 3.60 -17.18
N SER A 66 7.27 2.96 -18.35
CA SER A 66 6.20 2.00 -18.62
C SER A 66 6.23 0.84 -17.61
N LEU A 67 5.11 0.14 -17.48
CA LEU A 67 5.00 -1.00 -16.58
C LEU A 67 6.02 -2.10 -16.91
N THR A 68 6.26 -2.33 -18.19
CA THR A 68 7.22 -3.34 -18.67
C THR A 68 8.65 -3.00 -18.24
N GLU A 69 9.07 -1.73 -18.38
CA GLU A 69 10.36 -1.24 -17.89
C GLU A 69 10.45 -1.29 -16.37
N GLN A 70 9.42 -0.85 -15.66
CA GLN A 70 9.42 -0.85 -14.19
C GLN A 70 9.58 -2.26 -13.62
N LEU A 71 8.95 -3.27 -14.22
CA LEU A 71 9.05 -4.66 -13.75
C LEU A 71 10.44 -5.28 -13.93
N GLN A 72 11.34 -4.64 -14.69
CA GLN A 72 12.75 -5.06 -14.80
C GLN A 72 13.61 -4.55 -13.64
N SER A 73 13.13 -3.58 -12.86
CA SER A 73 13.83 -3.03 -11.69
C SER A 73 13.12 -3.42 -10.40
N SER A 74 13.84 -4.05 -9.47
CA SER A 74 13.30 -4.48 -8.18
C SER A 74 12.88 -3.32 -7.27
N ASP A 75 13.44 -2.13 -7.47
CA ASP A 75 13.18 -0.95 -6.64
C ASP A 75 12.19 0.04 -7.28
N SER A 76 11.66 -0.27 -8.46
CA SER A 76 10.59 0.53 -9.07
C SER A 76 9.32 0.52 -8.22
N PHE A 77 8.47 1.53 -8.46
CA PHE A 77 7.16 1.63 -7.82
C PHE A 77 6.31 0.38 -8.10
N ALA A 78 6.18 -0.02 -9.37
CA ALA A 78 5.38 -1.19 -9.76
C ALA A 78 5.91 -2.50 -9.14
N SER A 79 7.23 -2.71 -9.09
CA SER A 79 7.82 -3.92 -8.50
C SER A 79 7.63 -3.97 -6.98
N ARG A 80 7.72 -2.83 -6.29
CA ARG A 80 7.40 -2.71 -4.85
C ARG A 80 5.93 -2.99 -4.58
N LEU A 81 5.03 -2.42 -5.39
CA LEU A 81 3.59 -2.69 -5.31
C LEU A 81 3.25 -4.16 -5.59
N ALA A 82 3.91 -4.79 -6.57
CA ALA A 82 3.74 -6.21 -6.86
C ALA A 82 4.13 -7.10 -5.66
N ARG A 83 5.18 -6.73 -4.90
CA ARG A 83 5.53 -7.43 -3.64
C ARG A 83 4.41 -7.30 -2.60
N LEU A 84 3.86 -6.11 -2.40
CA LEU A 84 2.72 -5.87 -1.51
C LEU A 84 1.50 -6.73 -1.91
N ILE A 85 1.15 -6.75 -3.20
CA ILE A 85 0.03 -7.54 -3.72
C ILE A 85 0.27 -9.05 -3.54
N ARG A 86 1.51 -9.52 -3.76
CA ARG A 86 1.85 -10.93 -3.54
C ARG A 86 1.73 -11.33 -2.07
N ALA A 87 2.27 -10.52 -1.16
CA ALA A 87 2.15 -10.76 0.28
C ALA A 87 0.67 -10.76 0.71
N ARG A 88 -0.12 -9.81 0.20
CA ARG A 88 -1.58 -9.75 0.40
C ARG A 88 -2.28 -11.05 0.01
N ALA A 89 -1.96 -11.57 -1.18
CA ALA A 89 -2.56 -12.79 -1.71
C ALA A 89 -2.15 -14.03 -0.90
N GLN A 90 -0.88 -14.14 -0.50
CA GLN A 90 -0.37 -15.22 0.34
C GLN A 90 -1.02 -15.29 1.73
N LEU A 91 -1.46 -14.15 2.26
CA LEU A 91 -2.21 -14.07 3.51
C LEU A 91 -3.72 -14.24 3.34
N HIS A 92 -4.21 -14.40 2.10
CA HIS A 92 -5.64 -14.37 1.78
C HIS A 92 -6.36 -13.13 2.37
N LEU A 93 -5.65 -12.00 2.44
CA LEU A 93 -6.11 -10.84 3.20
C LEU A 93 -7.38 -10.21 2.61
N GLN A 94 -7.71 -10.48 1.34
CA GLN A 94 -8.98 -10.09 0.73
C GLN A 94 -10.21 -10.61 1.50
N SER A 95 -10.08 -11.76 2.16
CA SER A 95 -11.14 -12.41 2.95
C SER A 95 -10.92 -12.28 4.46
N ALA A 96 -9.90 -11.53 4.90
CA ALA A 96 -9.62 -11.29 6.30
C ALA A 96 -10.68 -10.38 6.94
N ARG A 97 -10.76 -10.41 8.28
CA ARG A 97 -11.67 -9.56 9.05
C ARG A 97 -10.86 -8.52 9.82
N LEU A 98 -11.27 -7.26 9.81
CA LEU A 98 -10.71 -6.27 10.72
C LEU A 98 -11.11 -6.64 12.16
N ALA A 99 -10.12 -6.90 13.00
CA ALA A 99 -10.29 -7.37 14.36
C ALA A 99 -10.12 -6.24 15.38
N ASP A 100 -9.12 -5.37 15.17
CA ASP A 100 -8.86 -4.25 16.07
C ASP A 100 -8.20 -3.07 15.34
N VAL A 101 -8.35 -1.88 15.93
CA VAL A 101 -7.63 -0.65 15.57
C VAL A 101 -7.04 -0.11 16.88
N PRO A 102 -5.83 -0.58 17.27
CA PRO A 102 -5.25 -0.23 18.55
C PRO A 102 -5.08 1.28 18.73
N ALA A 103 -5.34 1.77 19.94
CA ALA A 103 -5.02 3.15 20.30
C ALA A 103 -3.50 3.35 20.34
N VAL A 104 -3.06 4.50 19.80
CA VAL A 104 -1.65 4.88 19.70
C VAL A 104 -1.43 6.29 20.26
N GLN A 105 -0.21 6.58 20.67
CA GLN A 105 0.21 7.87 21.23
C GLN A 105 0.76 8.80 20.14
N ALA A 106 1.55 8.25 19.21
CA ALA A 106 2.11 9.01 18.12
C ALA A 106 1.02 9.35 17.09
N LYS A 107 0.76 10.64 16.87
CA LYS A 107 -0.28 11.13 15.96
C LYS A 107 -0.12 10.69 14.50
N GLY A 108 1.10 10.34 14.09
CA GLY A 108 1.40 9.84 12.75
C GLY A 108 1.23 8.32 12.61
N LEU A 109 1.11 7.58 13.72
CA LEU A 109 1.00 6.13 13.68
C LEU A 109 -0.45 5.73 13.43
N PHE A 110 -0.64 4.74 12.55
CA PHE A 110 -1.90 4.07 12.34
C PHE A 110 -1.68 2.56 12.28
N VAL A 111 -2.44 1.81 13.07
CA VAL A 111 -2.31 0.35 13.18
C VAL A 111 -3.66 -0.31 12.93
N LEU A 112 -3.67 -1.32 12.06
CA LEU A 112 -4.80 -2.20 11.81
C LEU A 112 -4.40 -3.63 12.16
N VAL A 113 -5.26 -4.35 12.87
CA VAL A 113 -5.10 -5.77 13.15
C VAL A 113 -6.20 -6.54 12.45
N HIS A 114 -5.83 -7.48 11.58
CA HIS A 114 -6.75 -8.33 10.84
C HIS A 114 -6.64 -9.78 11.30
N GLU A 115 -7.77 -10.43 11.49
CA GLU A 115 -7.84 -11.89 11.59
C GLU A 115 -7.76 -12.48 10.19
N LEU A 116 -6.76 -13.35 9.99
CA LEU A 116 -6.57 -14.06 8.75
C LEU A 116 -7.59 -15.21 8.64
N PRO A 117 -8.04 -15.56 7.41
CA PRO A 117 -8.94 -16.70 7.19
C PRO A 117 -8.40 -18.02 7.77
N ASP A 118 -9.32 -18.96 7.99
CA ASP A 118 -9.03 -20.32 8.44
C ASP A 118 -8.23 -20.39 9.76
N ASN A 119 -8.39 -19.37 10.61
CA ASN A 119 -7.69 -19.23 11.88
C ASN A 119 -6.16 -19.34 11.76
N THR A 120 -5.61 -18.82 10.67
CA THR A 120 -4.16 -18.92 10.35
C THR A 120 -3.29 -17.87 11.07
N GLY A 121 -3.91 -17.01 11.86
CA GLY A 121 -3.29 -16.01 12.73
C GLY A 121 -3.76 -14.59 12.45
N LEU A 122 -2.90 -13.62 12.75
CA LEU A 122 -3.16 -12.20 12.58
C LEU A 122 -2.23 -11.57 11.55
N GLU A 123 -2.72 -10.55 10.85
CA GLU A 123 -1.91 -9.56 10.14
C GLU A 123 -2.01 -8.21 10.83
N ILE A 124 -0.88 -7.54 11.00
CA ILE A 124 -0.78 -6.20 11.56
C ILE A 124 -0.20 -5.28 10.50
N THR A 125 -1.01 -4.34 10.03
CA THR A 125 -0.55 -3.23 9.19
C THR A 125 -0.25 -2.04 10.09
N ALA A 126 1.00 -1.59 10.12
CA ALA A 126 1.41 -0.38 10.82
C ALA A 126 1.95 0.64 9.82
N ILE A 127 1.45 1.87 9.86
CA ILE A 127 1.81 2.95 8.92
C ILE A 127 2.16 4.19 9.72
N ASN A 128 3.27 4.82 9.38
CA ASN A 128 3.62 6.16 9.83
C ASN A 128 3.26 7.17 8.72
N PHE A 129 2.22 7.98 8.93
CA PHE A 129 1.85 9.09 8.05
C PHE A 129 2.67 10.37 8.29
N GLY A 130 3.51 10.38 9.32
CA GLY A 130 4.35 11.52 9.69
C GLY A 130 5.72 11.52 9.00
N ASP A 131 6.35 12.69 9.03
CA ASP A 131 7.69 12.97 8.52
C ASP A 131 8.81 12.72 9.55
N ARG A 132 8.46 12.18 10.73
CA ARG A 132 9.41 11.83 11.80
C ARG A 132 9.34 10.36 12.12
N ALA A 133 10.46 9.78 12.55
CA ALA A 133 10.51 8.41 13.02
C ALA A 133 9.66 8.22 14.30
N ILE A 134 9.09 7.03 14.45
CA ILE A 134 8.26 6.60 15.57
C ILE A 134 8.88 5.35 16.19
N ASP A 135 8.94 5.31 17.52
CA ASP A 135 9.26 4.13 18.32
C ASP A 135 8.17 4.01 19.40
N GLU A 136 7.19 3.11 19.19
CA GLU A 136 6.03 3.00 20.07
C GLU A 136 5.63 1.54 20.33
N SER A 137 5.32 1.24 21.59
CA SER A 137 4.75 -0.05 21.99
C SER A 137 3.22 0.00 21.84
N VAL A 138 2.63 -0.93 21.07
CA VAL A 138 1.19 -0.97 20.76
C VAL A 138 0.58 -2.31 21.21
N PRO A 139 -0.59 -2.33 21.87
CA PRO A 139 -1.21 -3.59 22.28
C PRO A 139 -1.75 -4.35 21.05
N ILE A 140 -1.47 -5.65 20.97
CA ILE A 140 -1.98 -6.53 19.91
C ILE A 140 -2.87 -7.60 20.55
N ARG A 141 -4.19 -7.39 20.47
CA ARG A 141 -5.18 -8.34 20.99
C ARG A 141 -5.31 -9.56 20.08
N GLY A 142 -5.71 -10.69 20.64
CA GLY A 142 -5.95 -11.95 19.90
C GLY A 142 -4.70 -12.79 19.61
N ALA A 143 -3.50 -12.30 19.94
CA ALA A 143 -2.26 -13.06 19.83
C ALA A 143 -1.82 -13.63 21.19
N ALA A 144 -1.27 -14.85 21.19
CA ALA A 144 -0.67 -15.44 22.38
C ALA A 144 0.60 -14.66 22.78
N THR A 145 0.78 -14.39 24.07
CA THR A 145 1.99 -13.74 24.61
C THR A 145 3.25 -14.53 24.25
N GLY A 146 4.33 -13.84 23.90
CA GLY A 146 5.57 -14.48 23.43
C GLY A 146 5.54 -14.94 21.96
N SER A 147 4.44 -14.68 21.24
CA SER A 147 4.40 -14.88 19.79
C SER A 147 5.40 -13.98 19.07
N LYS A 148 5.80 -14.41 17.87
CA LYS A 148 6.69 -13.65 16.98
C LYS A 148 5.91 -13.08 15.80
N ALA A 149 6.12 -11.79 15.55
CA ALA A 149 5.59 -11.08 14.40
C ALA A 149 6.67 -11.01 13.31
N ILE A 150 6.38 -11.52 12.11
CA ILE A 150 7.30 -11.56 10.97
C ILE A 150 6.87 -10.51 9.95
N ASP A 151 7.79 -9.68 9.47
CA ASP A 151 7.51 -8.74 8.38
C ASP A 151 7.32 -9.51 7.07
N VAL A 152 6.12 -9.46 6.49
CA VAL A 152 5.80 -10.21 5.27
C VAL A 152 6.35 -9.54 4.01
N LEU A 153 6.77 -8.28 4.09
CA LEU A 153 7.42 -7.56 3.00
C LEU A 153 8.94 -7.70 3.05
N GLU A 154 9.49 -7.93 4.25
CA GLU A 154 10.90 -8.17 4.51
C GLU A 154 11.09 -9.46 5.34
N PRO A 155 10.77 -10.65 4.80
CA PRO A 155 10.78 -11.91 5.57
C PRO A 155 12.15 -12.35 6.07
N GLN A 156 13.23 -11.71 5.60
CA GLN A 156 14.60 -11.92 6.08
C GLN A 156 14.96 -11.04 7.29
N ALA A 157 14.14 -10.04 7.61
CA ALA A 157 14.33 -9.22 8.79
C ALA A 157 14.08 -10.06 10.06
N PRO A 158 14.77 -9.76 11.18
CA PRO A 158 14.51 -10.43 12.45
C PRO A 158 13.04 -10.28 12.85
N PRO A 159 12.40 -11.36 13.35
CA PRO A 159 11.04 -11.25 13.87
C PRO A 159 10.99 -10.31 15.07
N LEU A 160 9.86 -9.64 15.23
CA LEU A 160 9.57 -8.80 16.38
C LEU A 160 8.87 -9.64 17.44
N ASP A 161 9.31 -9.52 18.68
CA ASP A 161 8.68 -10.23 19.79
C ASP A 161 7.43 -9.49 20.27
N LEU A 162 6.35 -10.25 20.46
CA LEU A 162 5.21 -9.78 21.24
C LEU A 162 5.55 -9.96 22.72
N GLY A 163 5.64 -8.84 23.44
CA GLY A 163 5.98 -8.81 24.85
C GLY A 163 5.03 -9.66 25.72
N PRO A 164 5.43 -9.97 26.97
CA PRO A 164 4.59 -10.74 27.90
C PRO A 164 3.29 -10.01 28.28
N ASP A 165 3.23 -8.70 28.05
CA ASP A 165 2.05 -7.84 28.21
C ASP A 165 1.16 -7.79 26.95
N GLY A 166 1.47 -8.57 25.92
CA GLY A 166 0.73 -8.59 24.66
C GLY A 166 0.97 -7.35 23.80
N ARG A 167 2.08 -6.64 24.00
CA ARG A 167 2.43 -5.44 23.23
C ARG A 167 3.55 -5.69 22.24
N LEU A 168 3.47 -5.03 21.09
CA LEU A 168 4.45 -5.09 20.03
C LEU A 168 5.16 -3.74 19.91
N GLN A 169 6.50 -3.75 19.97
CA GLN A 169 7.30 -2.55 19.76
C GLN A 169 7.41 -2.27 18.25
N LEU A 170 6.88 -1.13 17.81
CA LEU A 170 6.90 -0.70 16.42
C LEU A 170 7.91 0.44 16.24
N ARG A 171 8.92 0.19 15.40
CA ARG A 171 9.88 1.19 14.94
C ARG A 171 9.67 1.47 13.46
N LEU A 172 9.27 2.69 13.14
CA LEU A 172 8.97 3.12 11.77
C LEU A 172 9.68 4.44 11.47
N ASN A 173 10.41 4.49 10.37
CA ASN A 173 10.93 5.75 9.84
C ASN A 173 9.79 6.66 9.34
N ALA A 174 10.12 7.90 8.99
CA ALA A 174 9.20 8.81 8.31
C ALA A 174 8.57 8.13 7.08
N PHE A 175 7.24 8.25 6.95
CA PHE A 175 6.45 7.67 5.85
C PHE A 175 6.60 6.14 5.64
N ALA A 176 7.16 5.43 6.63
CA ALA A 176 7.37 3.99 6.53
C ALA A 176 6.12 3.21 6.94
N ALA A 177 6.01 2.00 6.40
CA ALA A 177 4.98 1.05 6.79
C ALA A 177 5.59 -0.34 6.99
N LYS A 178 4.96 -1.12 7.87
CA LYS A 178 5.23 -2.55 8.07
C LYS A 178 3.95 -3.33 7.92
N ALA A 179 4.06 -4.54 7.39
CA ALA A 179 2.99 -5.52 7.42
C ALA A 179 3.54 -6.77 8.08
N LEU A 180 2.99 -7.10 9.25
CA LEU A 180 3.52 -8.14 10.11
C LEU A 180 2.52 -9.29 10.21
N ARG A 181 3.00 -10.52 10.25
CA ARG A 181 2.19 -11.71 10.50
C ARG A 181 2.55 -12.34 11.83
N ILE A 182 1.55 -12.63 12.64
CA ILE A 182 1.66 -13.52 13.80
C ILE A 182 0.94 -14.83 13.44
N LYS A 183 1.64 -15.97 13.56
CA LYS A 183 1.05 -17.30 13.31
C LYS A 183 0.43 -17.85 14.60
N GLY A 184 -0.61 -18.66 14.44
CA GLY A 184 -1.23 -19.40 15.53
C GLY A 184 -2.74 -19.21 15.55
N PRO A 185 -3.49 -20.03 16.30
CA PRO A 185 -4.91 -19.80 16.51
C PRO A 185 -5.08 -18.44 17.20
N VAL A 186 -6.02 -17.66 16.72
CA VAL A 186 -6.43 -16.41 17.37
C VAL A 186 -7.07 -16.80 18.70
N SER A 187 -6.56 -16.27 19.82
CA SER A 187 -7.18 -16.50 21.12
C SER A 187 -8.56 -15.83 21.14
N PRO A 188 -9.61 -16.52 21.61
CA PRO A 188 -10.97 -15.98 21.66
C PRO A 188 -11.09 -14.73 22.55
#